data_AF-A0A090BVX6-F1
#
_entry.id   AF-A0A090BVX6-F1
#
_cell.length_a   1.000
_cell.length_b   1.000
_cell.length_c   1.000
_cell.angle_alpha   90.00
_cell.angle_beta   90.00
_cell.angle_gamma   90.00
#
_symmetry.space_group_name_H-M   'P 1'
#
loop_
_entity.id
_entity.type
_entity.pdbx_description
1 polymer ?
#
loop_
_entity_poly.entity_id
_entity_poly.type
_entity_poly.pdbx_seq_one_letter_code
_entity_poly.pdbx_strand_id
1 'polypeptide(L)'
;MIKKNLFIAWLGGLLLACATSPATGPSVEHGFSSALSGLGHLLLSPLQIAAGLLEGIASVPYYLATNLNTLNQGLIQAQAHINLEDTYQSAYGKSLAEVPPSGDTGVVFTRMQQATQFFQKILQQYGVYDSQYYLLTSIEDSPGENVLLSVVYRPFTTIEVVDKHSPQRIRSFLTTDRLFYEPFRTDSHGKLLDTVIDWAAFPKKLLQTQKAQAILLTLAANSVLNHKKTPDYWEIEPRWLAGEAQEIVRQKTEEMNKKIGR
;
A
#
# COMPACT_ATOMS: atom_id res chain seq x y z
N MET A 1 62.74 44.08 -18.60
CA MET A 1 61.29 44.03 -18.87
C MET A 1 61.00 44.93 -20.06
N ILE A 2 60.04 44.56 -20.91
CA ILE A 2 59.70 45.05 -22.27
C ILE A 2 60.26 44.17 -23.41
N LYS A 3 59.33 43.45 -24.05
CA LYS A 3 59.27 42.86 -25.42
C LYS A 3 57.98 42.02 -25.40
N LYS A 4 57.05 42.03 -26.35
CA LYS A 4 56.96 42.58 -27.70
C LYS A 4 55.46 42.59 -28.07
N ASN A 5 55.03 43.64 -28.76
CA ASN A 5 53.80 43.66 -29.57
C ASN A 5 53.94 42.73 -30.79
N LEU A 6 52.84 42.11 -31.23
CA LEU A 6 52.40 42.07 -32.64
C LEU A 6 51.04 41.33 -32.70
N PHE A 7 49.91 41.99 -32.98
CA PHE A 7 49.36 42.28 -34.33
C PHE A 7 48.87 41.02 -35.06
N ILE A 8 47.56 40.90 -35.26
CA ILE A 8 46.89 41.06 -36.58
C ILE A 8 45.41 40.67 -36.43
N ALA A 9 44.56 41.60 -36.85
CA ALA A 9 43.14 41.45 -37.08
C ALA A 9 42.88 41.01 -38.53
N TRP A 10 41.87 40.19 -38.78
CA TRP A 10 40.88 40.27 -39.88
C TRP A 10 40.05 38.97 -39.91
N LEU A 11 38.71 38.95 -39.86
CA LEU A 11 37.66 39.45 -40.78
C LEU A 11 37.11 38.32 -41.67
N GLY A 12 35.78 38.26 -41.77
CA GLY A 12 35.01 37.34 -42.60
C GLY A 12 34.11 36.45 -41.72
N GLY A 13 32.79 36.44 -41.81
CA GLY A 13 31.90 36.82 -42.89
C GLY A 13 30.78 35.77 -42.90
N LEU A 14 29.54 36.22 -42.76
CA LEU A 14 28.31 35.42 -42.78
C LEU A 14 28.30 34.33 -43.87
N LEU A 15 27.68 33.18 -43.59
CA LEU A 15 26.65 32.57 -44.46
C LEU A 15 25.88 31.46 -43.72
N LEU A 16 24.60 31.37 -44.06
CA LEU A 16 23.58 30.47 -43.53
C LEU A 16 23.85 28.98 -43.77
N ALA A 17 23.47 28.13 -42.80
CA ALA A 17 23.06 26.75 -43.06
C ALA A 17 22.04 26.28 -42.02
N CYS A 18 20.95 25.68 -42.51
CA CYS A 18 19.86 25.09 -41.75
C CYS A 18 20.24 23.75 -41.07
N ALA A 19 19.42 23.39 -40.08
CA ALA A 19 19.06 22.04 -39.63
C ALA A 19 20.07 21.25 -38.78
N THR A 20 19.78 21.12 -37.47
CA THR A 20 19.22 19.91 -36.80
C THR A 20 19.51 19.97 -35.30
N SER A 21 18.50 19.68 -34.49
CA SER A 21 18.58 19.63 -33.03
C SER A 21 19.53 18.52 -32.56
N PRO A 22 20.40 18.75 -31.56
CA PRO A 22 20.91 17.67 -30.74
C PRO A 22 19.92 17.43 -29.60
N ALA A 23 19.25 16.28 -29.68
CA ALA A 23 18.58 15.64 -28.57
C ALA A 23 19.52 15.63 -27.35
N THR A 24 19.11 16.28 -26.27
CA THR A 24 19.69 16.08 -24.95
C THR A 24 18.89 14.97 -24.28
N GLY A 25 19.61 13.94 -23.85
CA GLY A 25 19.13 12.58 -23.59
C GLY A 25 18.00 12.48 -22.56
N PRO A 26 17.34 11.31 -22.52
CA PRO A 26 16.31 11.05 -21.54
C PRO A 26 16.93 11.09 -20.14
N SER A 27 16.42 11.98 -19.28
CA SER A 27 16.66 11.88 -17.85
C SER A 27 16.09 10.56 -17.37
N VAL A 28 16.91 9.80 -16.66
CA VAL A 28 16.63 8.46 -16.17
C VAL A 28 15.42 8.47 -15.25
N GLU A 29 14.27 8.08 -15.80
CA GLU A 29 13.03 7.78 -15.07
C GLU A 29 12.66 6.29 -15.28
N HIS A 30 13.68 5.43 -15.30
CA HIS A 30 13.55 4.00 -15.58
C HIS A 30 14.06 3.18 -14.39
N GLY A 31 13.16 2.91 -13.46
CA GLY A 31 13.40 1.94 -12.39
C GLY A 31 12.12 1.54 -11.68
N PHE A 32 11.30 2.52 -11.32
CA PHE A 32 10.05 2.27 -10.59
C PHE A 32 8.82 2.18 -11.51
N SER A 33 8.77 3.01 -12.55
CA SER A 33 7.73 2.97 -13.59
C SER A 33 7.79 1.65 -14.38
N SER A 34 9.00 1.16 -14.70
CA SER A 34 9.23 -0.09 -15.42
C SER A 34 8.89 -1.34 -14.59
N ALA A 35 9.19 -1.33 -13.28
CA ALA A 35 8.85 -2.43 -12.37
C ALA A 35 7.33 -2.56 -12.16
N LEU A 36 6.60 -1.44 -12.06
CA LEU A 36 5.14 -1.45 -11.98
C LEU A 36 4.47 -1.72 -13.34
N SER A 37 5.05 -1.26 -14.45
CA SER A 37 4.54 -1.59 -15.80
C SER A 37 4.75 -3.07 -16.16
N GLY A 38 5.72 -3.74 -15.54
CA GLY A 38 5.96 -5.18 -15.70
C GLY A 38 4.94 -6.08 -14.97
N LEU A 39 4.13 -5.53 -14.06
CA LEU A 39 3.07 -6.29 -13.37
C LEU A 39 1.78 -6.46 -14.19
N GLY A 40 1.71 -5.81 -15.37
CA GLY A 40 0.46 -5.51 -16.07
C GLY A 40 -0.27 -6.64 -16.82
N HIS A 41 0.31 -7.82 -17.05
CA HIS A 41 -0.30 -8.77 -18.01
C HIS A 41 -0.25 -10.26 -17.65
N LEU A 42 0.12 -10.63 -16.43
CA LEU A 42 0.19 -12.05 -16.05
C LEU A 42 -0.91 -12.40 -15.05
N LEU A 43 -1.89 -13.17 -15.53
CA LEU A 43 -2.86 -13.86 -14.68
C LEU A 43 -2.08 -14.73 -13.69
N LEU A 44 -2.37 -14.59 -12.41
CA LEU A 44 -1.74 -15.41 -11.39
C LEU A 44 -2.21 -16.86 -11.54
N SER A 45 -1.28 -17.79 -11.43
CA SER A 45 -1.61 -19.21 -11.28
C SER A 45 -2.27 -19.45 -9.90
N PRO A 46 -3.01 -20.55 -9.71
CA PRO A 46 -3.54 -20.91 -8.40
C PRO A 46 -2.47 -20.96 -7.30
N LEU A 47 -1.26 -21.45 -7.63
CA LEU A 47 -0.14 -21.47 -6.69
C LEU A 47 0.32 -20.05 -6.31
N GLN A 48 0.32 -19.12 -7.24
CA GLN A 48 0.66 -17.72 -6.98
C GLN A 48 -0.39 -17.00 -6.14
N ILE A 49 -1.68 -17.36 -6.30
CA ILE A 49 -2.76 -16.88 -5.44
C ILE A 49 -2.65 -17.50 -4.03
N ALA A 50 -2.29 -18.77 -3.91
CA ALA A 50 -2.03 -19.36 -2.59
C ALA A 50 -0.82 -18.69 -1.91
N ALA A 51 0.27 -18.47 -2.63
CA ALA A 51 1.44 -17.77 -2.12
C ALA A 51 1.09 -16.34 -1.69
N GLY A 52 0.31 -15.61 -2.49
CA GLY A 52 -0.10 -14.26 -2.14
C GLY A 52 -1.04 -14.21 -0.93
N LEU A 53 -1.89 -15.21 -0.75
CA LEU A 53 -2.75 -15.33 0.44
C LEU A 53 -1.91 -15.46 1.72
N LEU A 54 -0.82 -16.25 1.68
CA LEU A 54 0.11 -16.38 2.80
C LEU A 54 0.84 -15.05 3.09
N GLU A 55 1.13 -14.29 2.05
CA GLU A 55 1.75 -12.97 2.16
C GLU A 55 0.78 -11.86 2.60
N GLY A 56 -0.52 -12.10 2.57
CA GLY A 56 -1.52 -11.21 3.13
C GLY A 56 -1.58 -9.87 2.40
N ILE A 57 -1.69 -8.76 3.13
CA ILE A 57 -1.96 -7.45 2.51
C ILE A 57 -0.82 -6.92 1.62
N ALA A 58 0.39 -7.47 1.75
CA ALA A 58 1.50 -7.16 0.85
C ALA A 58 1.26 -7.63 -0.60
N SER A 59 0.36 -8.59 -0.80
CA SER A 59 0.03 -9.14 -2.12
C SER A 59 -0.99 -8.33 -2.91
N VAL A 60 -1.61 -7.31 -2.32
CA VAL A 60 -2.65 -6.50 -2.99
C VAL A 60 -2.23 -6.06 -4.41
N PRO A 61 -1.04 -5.46 -4.64
CA PRO A 61 -0.63 -4.99 -5.97
C PRO A 61 -0.62 -6.10 -7.03
N TYR A 62 -0.28 -7.33 -6.64
CA TYR A 62 -0.14 -8.47 -7.53
C TYR A 62 -1.48 -9.04 -7.98
N TYR A 63 -2.52 -8.82 -7.19
CA TYR A 63 -3.87 -9.32 -7.46
C TYR A 63 -4.65 -8.38 -8.39
N LEU A 64 -4.23 -7.11 -8.52
CA LEU A 64 -4.96 -6.08 -9.26
C LEU A 64 -5.11 -6.42 -10.75
N ALA A 65 -4.14 -7.10 -11.35
CA ALA A 65 -4.19 -7.51 -12.76
C ALA A 65 -5.09 -8.73 -13.00
N THR A 66 -5.41 -9.51 -11.97
CA THR A 66 -6.21 -10.73 -12.10
C THR A 66 -7.70 -10.40 -12.08
N ASN A 67 -8.50 -11.04 -12.96
CA ASN A 67 -9.96 -10.88 -12.95
C ASN A 67 -10.54 -11.35 -11.60
N LEU A 68 -11.58 -10.67 -11.10
CA LEU A 68 -12.19 -10.98 -9.80
C LEU A 68 -12.68 -12.43 -9.69
N ASN A 69 -13.30 -12.98 -10.74
CA ASN A 69 -13.80 -14.35 -10.72
C ASN A 69 -12.64 -15.36 -10.67
N THR A 70 -11.60 -15.15 -11.49
CA THR A 70 -10.39 -15.99 -11.48
C THR A 70 -9.70 -15.91 -10.12
N LEU A 71 -9.57 -14.72 -9.56
CA LEU A 71 -8.96 -14.52 -8.25
C LEU A 71 -9.77 -15.19 -7.14
N ASN A 72 -11.10 -15.07 -7.17
CA ASN A 72 -11.99 -15.72 -6.21
C ASN A 72 -11.86 -17.25 -6.27
N GLN A 73 -11.85 -17.82 -7.47
CA GLN A 73 -11.64 -19.26 -7.65
C GLN A 73 -10.27 -19.70 -7.12
N GLY A 74 -9.21 -18.91 -7.36
CA GLY A 74 -7.90 -19.19 -6.78
C GLY A 74 -7.89 -19.14 -5.26
N LEU A 75 -8.59 -18.18 -4.64
CA LEU A 75 -8.73 -18.09 -3.18
C LEU A 75 -9.49 -19.30 -2.61
N ILE A 76 -10.57 -19.74 -3.27
CA ILE A 76 -11.32 -20.94 -2.89
C ILE A 76 -10.44 -22.18 -3.00
N GLN A 77 -9.69 -22.34 -4.09
CA GLN A 77 -8.76 -23.45 -4.29
C GLN A 77 -7.62 -23.45 -3.25
N ALA A 78 -7.16 -22.26 -2.85
CA ALA A 78 -6.19 -22.07 -1.79
C ALA A 78 -6.77 -22.25 -0.37
N GLN A 79 -8.07 -22.60 -0.26
CA GLN A 79 -8.76 -22.78 1.01
C GLN A 79 -8.73 -21.54 1.91
N ALA A 80 -8.82 -20.35 1.32
CA ALA A 80 -8.97 -19.12 2.08
C ALA A 80 -10.20 -19.20 2.99
N HIS A 81 -10.07 -18.76 4.24
CA HIS A 81 -11.20 -18.70 5.18
C HIS A 81 -12.27 -17.71 4.69
N ILE A 82 -11.81 -16.62 4.07
CA ILE A 82 -12.66 -15.60 3.45
C ILE A 82 -12.21 -15.41 2.00
N ASN A 83 -13.15 -15.47 1.07
CA ASN A 83 -12.89 -15.19 -0.35
C ASN A 83 -13.50 -13.83 -0.77
N LEU A 84 -13.49 -13.54 -2.08
CA LEU A 84 -14.02 -12.28 -2.59
C LEU A 84 -15.55 -12.23 -2.58
N GLU A 85 -16.26 -13.35 -2.83
CA GLU A 85 -17.73 -13.41 -2.69
C GLU A 85 -18.13 -12.97 -1.28
N ASP A 86 -17.49 -13.59 -0.28
CA ASP A 86 -17.72 -13.33 1.14
C ASP A 86 -17.51 -11.85 1.47
N THR A 87 -16.44 -11.26 0.94
CA THR A 87 -16.09 -9.86 1.17
C THR A 87 -17.08 -8.92 0.50
N TYR A 88 -17.47 -9.19 -0.75
CA TYR A 88 -18.45 -8.36 -1.45
C TYR A 88 -19.83 -8.43 -0.79
N GLN A 89 -20.24 -9.61 -0.35
CA GLN A 89 -21.50 -9.80 0.34
C GLN A 89 -21.51 -9.07 1.68
N SER A 90 -20.46 -9.25 2.51
CA SER A 90 -20.40 -8.69 3.86
C SER A 90 -20.18 -7.18 3.89
N ALA A 91 -19.27 -6.67 3.05
CA ALA A 91 -18.89 -5.26 3.05
C ALA A 91 -19.85 -4.39 2.22
N TYR A 92 -20.30 -4.90 1.06
CA TYR A 92 -21.03 -4.11 0.07
C TYR A 92 -22.46 -4.59 -0.17
N GLY A 93 -22.87 -5.74 0.40
CA GLY A 93 -24.20 -6.30 0.21
C GLY A 93 -24.48 -6.76 -1.23
N LYS A 94 -23.43 -7.18 -1.96
CA LYS A 94 -23.52 -7.61 -3.36
C LYS A 94 -22.93 -9.00 -3.52
N SER A 95 -23.57 -9.86 -4.32
CA SER A 95 -22.93 -11.10 -4.77
C SER A 95 -21.89 -10.78 -5.83
N LEU A 96 -20.76 -11.51 -5.87
CA LEU A 96 -19.71 -11.30 -6.86
C LEU A 96 -20.22 -11.53 -8.29
N ALA A 97 -21.22 -12.39 -8.46
CA ALA A 97 -21.85 -12.63 -9.76
C ALA A 97 -22.55 -11.38 -10.33
N GLU A 98 -22.95 -10.44 -9.48
CA GLU A 98 -23.59 -9.17 -9.85
C GLU A 98 -22.58 -8.02 -9.98
N VAL A 99 -21.32 -8.24 -9.58
CA VAL A 99 -20.27 -7.23 -9.60
C VAL A 99 -19.68 -7.13 -11.01
N PRO A 100 -19.58 -5.93 -11.60
CA PRO A 100 -18.98 -5.78 -12.92
C PRO A 100 -17.48 -6.16 -12.89
N PRO A 101 -16.85 -6.44 -14.05
CA PRO A 101 -15.43 -6.81 -14.09
C PRO A 101 -14.47 -5.79 -13.46
N SER A 102 -14.86 -4.51 -13.39
CA SER A 102 -14.11 -3.45 -12.69
C SER A 102 -14.07 -3.62 -11.17
N GLY A 103 -14.98 -4.43 -10.60
CA GLY A 103 -15.18 -4.58 -9.16
C GLY A 103 -15.96 -3.46 -8.50
N ASP A 104 -16.46 -2.50 -9.28
CA ASP A 104 -17.09 -1.29 -8.77
C ASP A 104 -18.60 -1.46 -8.62
N THR A 105 -19.09 -1.33 -7.40
CA THR A 105 -20.51 -1.32 -7.03
C THR A 105 -20.96 0.05 -6.54
N GLY A 106 -20.15 1.09 -6.75
CA GLY A 106 -20.40 2.47 -6.33
C GLY A 106 -19.97 2.80 -4.91
N VAL A 107 -19.21 1.93 -4.23
CA VAL A 107 -18.81 2.14 -2.83
C VAL A 107 -17.30 1.98 -2.67
N VAL A 108 -16.60 3.11 -2.62
CA VAL A 108 -15.18 3.19 -2.24
C VAL A 108 -15.04 3.86 -0.89
N PHE A 109 -14.15 3.35 -0.04
CA PHE A 109 -13.74 4.07 1.16
C PHE A 109 -12.61 5.05 0.86
N THR A 110 -12.65 6.20 1.52
CA THR A 110 -11.61 7.25 1.40
C THR A 110 -10.84 7.47 2.71
N ARG A 111 -11.32 6.87 3.80
CA ARG A 111 -10.75 6.99 5.15
C ARG A 111 -10.62 5.63 5.80
N MET A 112 -9.56 5.43 6.59
CA MET A 112 -9.34 4.19 7.33
C MET A 112 -10.43 3.86 8.34
N GLN A 113 -11.16 4.86 8.86
CA GLN A 113 -12.36 4.64 9.66
C GLN A 113 -13.40 3.80 8.91
N GLN A 114 -13.72 4.17 7.67
CA GLN A 114 -14.70 3.46 6.86
C GLN A 114 -14.16 2.10 6.40
N ALA A 115 -12.87 2.04 6.03
CA ALA A 115 -12.19 0.78 5.73
C ALA A 115 -12.30 -0.20 6.92
N THR A 116 -12.03 0.28 8.13
CA THR A 116 -12.16 -0.47 9.38
C THR A 116 -13.60 -0.93 9.60
N GLN A 117 -14.60 -0.10 9.38
CA GLN A 117 -16.00 -0.53 9.52
C GLN A 117 -16.36 -1.69 8.59
N PHE A 118 -15.92 -1.67 7.32
CA PHE A 118 -16.13 -2.80 6.41
C PHE A 118 -15.36 -4.04 6.86
N PHE A 119 -14.11 -3.86 7.26
CA PHE A 119 -13.25 -4.93 7.77
C PHE A 119 -13.85 -5.63 8.99
N GLN A 120 -14.34 -4.86 9.97
CA GLN A 120 -14.96 -5.38 11.18
C GLN A 120 -16.27 -6.12 10.90
N LYS A 121 -17.08 -5.66 9.93
CA LYS A 121 -18.27 -6.37 9.47
C LYS A 121 -17.94 -7.75 8.91
N ILE A 122 -16.90 -7.84 8.07
CA ILE A 122 -16.42 -9.11 7.53
C ILE A 122 -15.99 -10.04 8.67
N LEU A 123 -15.13 -9.58 9.58
CA LEU A 123 -14.66 -10.38 10.71
C LEU A 123 -15.81 -10.86 11.61
N GLN A 124 -16.78 -9.99 11.88
CA GLN A 124 -17.96 -10.32 12.69
C GLN A 124 -18.80 -11.42 12.03
N GLN A 125 -19.04 -11.34 10.72
CA GLN A 125 -19.80 -12.34 9.97
C GLN A 125 -19.12 -13.72 9.99
N TYR A 126 -17.79 -13.75 10.11
CA TYR A 126 -16.98 -14.97 10.19
C TYR A 126 -16.62 -15.39 11.61
N GLY A 127 -17.35 -14.88 12.62
CA GLY A 127 -17.29 -15.39 13.99
C GLY A 127 -16.16 -14.84 14.86
N VAL A 128 -15.48 -13.77 14.45
CA VAL A 128 -14.51 -13.09 15.30
C VAL A 128 -15.25 -12.23 16.33
N TYR A 129 -15.35 -12.74 17.56
CA TYR A 129 -16.17 -12.14 18.63
C TYR A 129 -15.76 -10.74 19.05
N ASP A 130 -14.47 -10.41 18.95
CA ASP A 130 -13.90 -9.12 19.30
C ASP A 130 -13.49 -8.31 18.08
N SER A 131 -14.21 -8.50 16.96
CA SER A 131 -13.97 -7.82 15.68
C SER A 131 -13.83 -6.30 15.82
N GLN A 132 -14.54 -5.66 16.75
CA GLN A 132 -14.45 -4.21 16.99
C GLN A 132 -13.06 -3.69 17.38
N TYR A 133 -12.16 -4.57 17.83
CA TYR A 133 -10.79 -4.22 18.20
C TYR A 133 -9.78 -4.40 17.07
N TYR A 134 -10.20 -4.96 15.93
CA TYR A 134 -9.36 -5.05 14.74
C TYR A 134 -9.54 -3.81 13.87
N LEU A 135 -8.43 -3.15 13.54
CA LEU A 135 -8.41 -1.90 12.78
C LEU A 135 -7.56 -2.07 11.51
N LEU A 136 -7.98 -1.40 10.44
CA LEU A 136 -7.10 -1.05 9.33
C LEU A 136 -6.54 0.33 9.60
N THR A 137 -5.22 0.42 9.69
CA THR A 137 -4.51 1.67 9.97
C THR A 137 -3.57 2.02 8.84
N SER A 138 -3.24 3.32 8.71
CA SER A 138 -2.37 3.79 7.64
C SER A 138 -1.54 4.99 8.06
N ILE A 139 -0.30 5.06 7.57
CA ILE A 139 0.52 6.26 7.58
C ILE A 139 0.87 6.58 6.11
N GLU A 140 0.59 7.80 5.68
CA GLU A 140 1.02 8.28 4.37
C GLU A 140 2.43 8.85 4.48
N ASP A 141 3.24 8.71 3.44
CA ASP A 141 4.52 9.42 3.38
C ASP A 141 4.30 10.92 3.13
N SER A 142 5.39 11.70 3.17
CA SER A 142 5.39 13.08 2.64
C SER A 142 6.13 13.02 1.31
N PRO A 143 5.47 13.05 0.14
CA PRO A 143 4.35 13.93 -0.22
C PRO A 143 2.93 13.31 -0.26
N GLY A 144 2.74 12.06 0.19
CA GLY A 144 1.45 11.38 0.22
C GLY A 144 1.21 10.47 -1.00
N GLU A 145 2.29 10.06 -1.65
CA GLU A 145 2.28 9.17 -2.82
C GLU A 145 2.26 7.69 -2.42
N ASN A 146 2.85 7.36 -1.28
CA ASN A 146 2.93 6.00 -0.75
C ASN A 146 2.16 5.87 0.55
N VAL A 147 1.72 4.65 0.84
CA VAL A 147 1.01 4.33 2.08
C VAL A 147 1.66 3.12 2.75
N LEU A 148 1.86 3.25 4.07
CA LEU A 148 2.19 2.16 4.98
C LEU A 148 0.91 1.74 5.68
N LEU A 149 0.40 0.56 5.33
CA LEU A 149 -0.81 -0.03 5.89
C LEU A 149 -0.47 -1.06 6.94
N SER A 150 -1.34 -1.19 7.93
CA SER A 150 -1.27 -2.26 8.91
C SER A 150 -2.65 -2.74 9.33
N VAL A 151 -2.72 -4.03 9.61
CA VAL A 151 -3.83 -4.70 10.29
C VAL A 151 -3.41 -4.81 11.75
N VAL A 152 -4.16 -4.18 12.65
CA VAL A 152 -3.80 -4.13 14.08
C VAL A 152 -4.95 -4.59 14.96
N TYR A 153 -4.60 -5.20 16.08
CA TYR A 153 -5.50 -5.40 17.21
C TYR A 153 -5.24 -4.33 18.28
N ARG A 154 -6.27 -3.56 18.62
CA ARG A 154 -6.27 -2.51 19.64
C ARG A 154 -7.52 -2.62 20.51
N PRO A 155 -7.42 -3.13 21.75
CA PRO A 155 -8.56 -3.28 22.66
C PRO A 155 -8.92 -1.97 23.39
N PHE A 156 -8.86 -0.83 22.69
CA PHE A 156 -9.08 0.50 23.24
C PHE A 156 -9.89 1.36 22.26
N THR A 157 -10.89 2.08 22.76
CA THR A 157 -11.71 3.03 21.99
C THR A 157 -11.25 4.48 22.16
N THR A 158 -10.26 4.70 23.01
CA THR A 158 -9.59 5.98 23.23
C THR A 158 -8.13 5.69 23.53
N ILE A 159 -7.24 6.48 22.96
CA ILE A 159 -5.80 6.37 23.19
C ILE A 159 -5.25 7.73 23.60
N GLU A 160 -4.25 7.73 24.48
CA GLU A 160 -3.43 8.90 24.77
C GLU A 160 -1.99 8.55 24.38
N VAL A 161 -1.43 9.29 23.43
CA VAL A 161 -0.17 8.93 22.77
C VAL A 161 0.69 10.17 22.55
N VAL A 162 1.99 9.96 22.43
CA VAL A 162 2.90 10.97 21.87
C VAL A 162 2.60 11.11 20.38
N ASP A 163 2.35 12.34 19.92
CA ASP A 163 2.04 12.61 18.52
C ASP A 163 3.27 12.30 17.64
N LYS A 164 3.12 11.36 16.69
CA LYS A 164 4.19 10.94 15.77
C LYS A 164 4.76 12.10 14.96
N HIS A 165 3.92 13.07 14.64
CA HIS A 165 4.25 14.23 13.80
C HIS A 165 4.65 15.45 14.64
N SER A 166 4.57 15.34 15.97
CA SER A 166 4.98 16.39 16.92
C SER A 166 5.38 15.76 18.26
N PRO A 167 6.58 15.14 18.35
CA PRO A 167 6.97 14.28 19.48
C PRO A 167 6.99 14.96 20.86
N GLN A 168 6.87 16.28 20.92
CA GLN A 168 6.79 17.06 22.16
C GLN A 168 5.36 17.15 22.72
N ARG A 169 4.36 16.61 22.01
CA ARG A 169 2.94 16.72 22.38
C ARG A 169 2.34 15.37 22.70
N ILE A 170 1.65 15.30 23.83
CA ILE A 170 0.74 14.20 24.16
C ILE A 170 -0.65 14.59 23.67
N ARG A 171 -1.35 13.66 23.01
CA ARG A 171 -2.70 13.89 22.48
C ARG A 171 -3.57 12.68 22.75
N SER A 172 -4.85 12.96 22.99
CA SER A 172 -5.88 11.93 23.09
C SER A 172 -6.65 11.83 21.78
N PHE A 173 -6.91 10.60 21.32
CA PHE A 173 -7.70 10.32 20.11
C PHE A 173 -8.84 9.36 20.43
N LEU A 174 -10.00 9.65 19.87
CA LEU A 174 -11.21 8.85 19.88
C LEU A 174 -11.39 8.13 18.53
N THR A 175 -12.26 7.13 18.46
CA THR A 175 -12.58 6.40 17.20
C THR A 175 -13.16 7.28 16.08
N THR A 176 -13.56 8.52 16.39
CA THR A 176 -14.00 9.55 15.44
C THR A 176 -12.85 10.36 14.84
N ASP A 177 -11.66 10.33 15.46
CA ASP A 177 -10.51 11.10 15.02
C ASP A 177 -9.76 10.37 13.91
N ARG A 178 -9.33 11.09 12.88
CA ARG A 178 -8.53 10.51 11.78
C ARG A 178 -7.26 9.83 12.30
N LEU A 179 -6.57 10.48 13.23
CA LEU A 179 -5.29 10.01 13.78
C LEU A 179 -5.44 8.81 14.72
N PHE A 180 -6.66 8.46 15.14
CA PHE A 180 -6.91 7.18 15.79
C PHE A 180 -6.59 6.01 14.86
N TYR A 181 -6.69 6.18 13.54
CA TYR A 181 -6.39 5.12 12.58
C TYR A 181 -4.93 5.15 12.09
N GLU A 182 -4.02 5.72 12.88
CA GLU A 182 -2.59 5.45 12.80
C GLU A 182 -2.22 4.37 13.84
N PRO A 183 -1.23 3.52 13.55
CA PRO A 183 -0.78 2.51 14.49
C PRO A 183 0.12 3.12 15.57
N PHE A 184 -0.01 2.71 16.82
CA PHE A 184 0.81 3.18 17.94
C PHE A 184 1.33 1.99 18.75
N ARG A 185 2.65 1.91 18.92
CA ARG A 185 3.26 0.83 19.70
C ARG A 185 2.86 0.94 21.16
N THR A 186 2.99 2.13 21.75
CA THR A 186 2.70 2.37 23.16
C THR A 186 1.90 3.65 23.37
N ASP A 187 1.23 3.72 24.52
CA ASP A 187 0.60 4.96 25.01
C ASP A 187 1.65 5.94 25.58
N SER A 188 1.17 7.09 26.06
CA SER A 188 1.96 8.13 26.74
C SER A 188 2.67 7.63 28.01
N HIS A 189 2.24 6.49 28.56
CA HIS A 189 2.80 5.87 29.77
C HIS A 189 3.69 4.66 29.46
N GLY A 190 3.92 4.34 28.18
CA GLY A 190 4.77 3.22 27.75
C GLY A 190 4.08 1.85 27.76
N LYS A 191 2.76 1.77 27.97
CA LYS A 191 2.01 0.51 27.86
C LYS A 191 1.76 0.17 26.40
N LEU A 192 1.90 -1.10 26.04
CA LEU A 192 1.60 -1.59 24.69
C LEU A 192 0.14 -1.29 24.29
N LEU A 193 -0.05 -0.68 23.12
CA LEU A 193 -1.37 -0.38 22.54
C LEU A 193 -1.73 -1.34 21.42
N ASP A 194 -0.91 -1.37 20.36
CA ASP A 194 -1.21 -2.15 19.17
C ASP A 194 -0.42 -3.45 19.09
N THR A 195 -1.13 -4.50 18.73
CA THR A 195 -0.51 -5.71 18.18
C THR A 195 -0.69 -5.71 16.67
N VAL A 196 0.42 -5.59 15.93
CA VAL A 196 0.40 -5.65 14.46
C VAL A 196 0.33 -7.10 14.02
N ILE A 197 -0.64 -7.39 13.15
CA ILE A 197 -0.93 -8.73 12.61
C ILE A 197 -0.28 -8.86 11.25
N ASP A 198 -0.46 -7.84 10.42
CA ASP A 198 0.07 -7.78 9.06
C ASP A 198 0.32 -6.33 8.64
N TRP A 199 1.19 -6.12 7.67
CA TRP A 199 1.49 -4.79 7.15
C TRP A 199 1.95 -4.83 5.69
N ALA A 200 1.79 -3.71 4.98
CA ALA A 200 2.25 -3.55 3.62
C ALA A 200 2.63 -2.11 3.33
N ALA A 201 3.52 -1.91 2.36
CA ALA A 201 3.86 -0.61 1.83
C ALA A 201 3.78 -0.62 0.31
N PHE A 202 3.02 0.30 -0.28
CA PHE A 202 2.92 0.44 -1.74
C PHE A 202 2.37 1.83 -2.14
N PRO A 203 2.40 2.19 -3.45
CA PRO A 203 1.84 3.45 -3.91
C PRO A 203 0.34 3.57 -3.59
N LYS A 204 -0.06 4.69 -2.98
CA LYS A 204 -1.44 4.96 -2.54
C LYS A 204 -2.45 4.87 -3.68
N LYS A 205 -2.04 5.24 -4.90
CA LYS A 205 -2.87 5.16 -6.12
C LYS A 205 -3.44 3.76 -6.39
N LEU A 206 -2.79 2.71 -5.89
CA LEU A 206 -3.25 1.33 -6.08
C LEU A 206 -4.57 1.03 -5.35
N LEU A 207 -4.93 1.78 -4.31
CA LEU A 207 -6.16 1.58 -3.51
C LEU A 207 -7.33 2.47 -3.91
N GLN A 208 -7.25 3.15 -5.06
CA GLN A 208 -8.29 4.08 -5.50
C GLN A 208 -9.55 3.38 -6.05
N THR A 209 -9.48 2.08 -6.34
CA THR A 209 -10.59 1.32 -6.91
C THR A 209 -11.24 0.42 -5.86
N GLN A 210 -12.55 0.21 -5.97
CA GLN A 210 -13.26 -0.71 -5.08
C GLN A 210 -12.71 -2.14 -5.18
N LYS A 211 -12.29 -2.59 -6.38
CA LYS A 211 -11.61 -3.87 -6.56
C LYS A 211 -10.39 -4.01 -5.65
N ALA A 212 -9.50 -3.02 -5.66
CA ALA A 212 -8.29 -3.04 -4.82
C ALA A 212 -8.64 -3.04 -3.33
N GLN A 213 -9.66 -2.27 -2.96
CA GLN A 213 -10.15 -2.19 -1.58
C GLN A 213 -10.78 -3.52 -1.12
N ALA A 214 -11.57 -4.18 -1.96
CA ALA A 214 -12.14 -5.50 -1.67
C ALA A 214 -11.04 -6.55 -1.51
N ILE A 215 -10.02 -6.53 -2.37
CA ILE A 215 -8.85 -7.40 -2.24
C ILE A 215 -8.10 -7.14 -0.91
N LEU A 216 -7.87 -5.88 -0.56
CA LEU A 216 -7.26 -5.51 0.72
C LEU A 216 -8.06 -6.04 1.91
N LEU A 217 -9.38 -5.83 1.92
CA LEU A 217 -10.27 -6.30 2.98
C LEU A 217 -10.25 -7.84 3.10
N THR A 218 -10.29 -8.54 1.97
CA THR A 218 -10.22 -10.01 1.91
C THR A 218 -8.92 -10.51 2.52
N LEU A 219 -7.78 -9.96 2.10
CA LEU A 219 -6.46 -10.39 2.56
C LEU A 219 -6.24 -10.03 4.04
N ALA A 220 -6.66 -8.84 4.47
CA ALA A 220 -6.58 -8.43 5.87
C ALA A 220 -7.37 -9.36 6.79
N ALA A 221 -8.59 -9.76 6.39
CA ALA A 221 -9.42 -10.66 7.18
C ALA A 221 -8.83 -12.06 7.28
N ASN A 222 -8.27 -12.57 6.19
CA ASN A 222 -7.51 -13.83 6.24
C ASN A 222 -6.26 -13.73 7.11
N SER A 223 -5.54 -12.60 7.11
CA SER A 223 -4.39 -12.40 8.02
C SER A 223 -4.80 -12.51 9.49
N VAL A 224 -5.98 -12.02 9.87
CA VAL A 224 -6.53 -12.19 11.23
C VAL A 224 -6.88 -13.66 11.51
N LEU A 225 -7.65 -14.29 10.63
CA LEU A 225 -8.13 -15.67 10.82
C LEU A 225 -7.00 -16.70 10.80
N ASN A 226 -5.93 -16.44 10.04
CA ASN A 226 -4.73 -17.27 10.00
C ASN A 226 -3.75 -16.97 11.16
N HIS A 227 -4.11 -16.06 12.07
CA HIS A 227 -3.25 -15.60 13.15
C HIS A 227 -1.86 -15.17 12.67
N LYS A 228 -1.82 -14.49 11.52
CA LYS A 228 -0.58 -14.03 10.92
C LYS A 228 0.18 -13.13 11.91
N LYS A 229 1.50 -13.27 11.88
CA LYS A 229 2.42 -12.43 12.64
C LYS A 229 3.49 -11.96 11.68
N THR A 230 3.30 -10.79 11.11
CA THR A 230 4.36 -10.13 10.36
C THR A 230 5.27 -9.42 11.37
N PRO A 231 6.52 -9.89 11.56
CA PRO A 231 7.48 -9.20 12.43
C PRO A 231 7.83 -7.82 11.83
N ASP A 232 8.76 -7.08 12.42
CA ASP A 232 9.41 -5.89 11.85
C ASP A 232 8.60 -4.58 11.66
N TYR A 233 7.27 -4.54 11.76
CA TYR A 233 6.51 -3.28 11.54
C TYR A 233 7.07 -2.09 12.35
N TRP A 234 7.37 -2.32 13.62
CA TRP A 234 7.88 -1.29 14.53
C TRP A 234 9.33 -0.87 14.23
N GLU A 235 10.06 -1.61 13.40
CA GLU A 235 11.38 -1.24 12.87
C GLU A 235 11.24 -0.43 11.57
N ILE A 236 10.15 -0.66 10.82
CA ILE A 236 9.84 0.01 9.57
C ILE A 236 9.20 1.38 9.78
N GLU A 237 8.30 1.52 10.75
CA GLU A 237 7.59 2.78 11.01
C GLU A 237 8.53 3.99 11.21
N PRO A 238 9.61 3.91 12.02
CA PRO A 238 10.53 5.05 12.18
C PRO A 238 11.22 5.44 10.87
N ARG A 239 11.63 4.45 10.06
CA ARG A 239 12.23 4.68 8.74
C ARG A 239 11.23 5.35 7.79
N TRP A 240 9.97 4.92 7.83
CA TRP A 240 8.89 5.52 7.05
C TRP A 240 8.72 7.00 7.41
N LEU A 241 8.63 7.32 8.70
CA LEU A 241 8.50 8.70 9.19
C LEU A 241 9.76 9.55 8.91
N ALA A 242 10.93 8.91 8.78
CA ALA A 242 12.17 9.57 8.37
C ALA A 242 12.27 9.84 6.86
N GLY A 243 11.26 9.48 6.07
CA GLY A 243 11.21 9.74 4.63
C GLY A 243 11.77 8.60 3.75
N GLU A 244 12.03 7.41 4.32
CA GLU A 244 12.52 6.25 3.55
C GLU A 244 11.41 5.47 2.83
N ALA A 245 10.22 6.06 2.64
CA ALA A 245 9.04 5.38 2.11
C ALA A 245 9.29 4.72 0.75
N GLN A 246 9.93 5.41 -0.20
CA GLN A 246 10.22 4.87 -1.52
C GLN A 246 11.12 3.62 -1.46
N GLU A 247 12.13 3.65 -0.58
CA GLU A 247 13.05 2.54 -0.40
C GLU A 247 12.35 1.34 0.25
N ILE A 248 11.51 1.58 1.27
CA ILE A 248 10.71 0.52 1.91
C ILE A 248 9.78 -0.14 0.89
N VAL A 249 9.08 0.65 0.06
CA VAL A 249 8.21 0.11 -0.99
C VAL A 249 9.00 -0.70 -2.00
N ARG A 250 10.17 -0.23 -2.44
CA ARG A 250 11.06 -0.97 -3.35
C ARG A 250 11.49 -2.31 -2.76
N GLN A 251 12.00 -2.31 -1.53
CA GLN A 251 12.42 -3.51 -0.80
C GLN A 251 11.28 -4.53 -0.70
N LYS A 252 10.08 -4.08 -0.29
CA LYS A 252 8.91 -4.97 -0.19
C LYS A 252 8.44 -5.50 -1.53
N THR A 253 8.50 -4.70 -2.59
CA THR A 253 8.19 -5.17 -3.94
C THR A 253 9.16 -6.27 -4.39
N GLU A 254 10.46 -6.11 -4.12
CA GLU A 254 11.47 -7.12 -4.47
C GLU A 254 11.33 -8.42 -3.67
N GLU A 255 11.05 -8.32 -2.37
CA GLU A 255 10.73 -9.48 -1.53
C GLU A 255 9.51 -10.24 -2.05
N MET A 256 8.46 -9.51 -2.44
CA MET A 256 7.21 -10.09 -2.93
C MET A 256 7.36 -10.74 -4.31
N ASN A 257 8.14 -10.14 -5.21
CA ASN A 257 8.45 -10.75 -6.51
C ASN A 257 9.09 -12.14 -6.32
N LYS A 258 10.09 -12.24 -5.44
CA LYS A 258 10.75 -13.52 -5.12
C LYS A 258 9.78 -14.57 -4.59
N LYS A 259 8.87 -14.18 -3.71
CA LYS A 259 7.89 -15.07 -3.07
C LYS A 259 6.81 -15.58 -4.04
N ILE A 260 6.38 -14.72 -4.97
CA ILE A 260 5.35 -15.05 -5.97
C ILE A 260 5.99 -15.70 -7.22
N GLY A 261 7.31 -15.85 -7.26
CA GLY A 261 8.04 -16.49 -8.34
C GLY A 261 8.06 -15.65 -9.62
N ARG A 262 8.32 -14.34 -9.48
CA ARG A 262 8.49 -13.37 -10.57
C ARG A 262 9.90 -12.79 -10.59
#